data_AF-A0A397IWC2-F1
#
_entry.id   AF-A0A397IWC2-F1
#
_cell.length_a   1.000
_cell.length_b   1.000
_cell.length_c   1.000
_cell.angle_alpha   90.00
_cell.angle_beta   90.00
_cell.angle_gamma   90.00
#
_symmetry.space_group_name_H-M   'P 1'
#
loop_
_entity.id
_entity.type
_entity.pdbx_description
1 polymer ?
#
loop_
_entity_poly.entity_id
_entity_poly.type
_entity_poly.pdbx_seq_one_letter_code
_entity_poly.pdbx_strand_id
1 'polypeptide(L)'
;MAKLTLNIAKEIACNRGGECLSKKYINSGAPMLWKCAKDHLWSASLNCVKNRKTWCPSCAVENQRTRTIGDMRKFVEKKGGLCLATEYINRRDPLEWQCKEGHKWKASTKDILKGTWCRRCRKRVIPIQKHRRRFNIDIANSIAQERDGKCISTEYVNTDTPMLWRCAKGHEWSTTLYRIKNMGRWCPQCSGISPCGLMEAKKIAHSRGAFADQIS
;
A
#
# COMPACT_ATOMS: atom_id res chain seq x y z
N MET A 1 26.77 -1.98 -8.84
CA MET A 1 25.74 -3.00 -9.18
C MET A 1 26.42 -4.21 -9.78
N ALA A 2 26.27 -5.40 -9.19
CA ALA A 2 26.92 -6.61 -9.69
C ALA A 2 26.35 -7.02 -11.07
N LYS A 3 27.20 -7.05 -12.11
CA LYS A 3 26.84 -7.45 -13.47
C LYS A 3 26.31 -8.89 -13.46
N LEU A 4 25.15 -9.11 -14.07
CA LEU A 4 24.58 -10.44 -14.25
C LEU A 4 25.40 -11.21 -15.29
N THR A 5 25.89 -12.39 -14.92
CA THR A 5 26.74 -13.24 -15.76
C THR A 5 26.28 -14.69 -15.70
N LEU A 6 26.76 -15.50 -16.64
CA LEU A 6 26.51 -16.95 -16.66
C LEU A 6 26.98 -17.64 -15.38
N ASN A 7 28.09 -17.19 -14.78
CA ASN A 7 28.62 -17.75 -13.55
C ASN A 7 27.66 -17.56 -12.37
N ILE A 8 27.01 -16.39 -12.28
CA ILE A 8 25.97 -16.14 -11.27
C ILE A 8 24.78 -17.11 -11.44
N ALA A 9 24.40 -17.42 -12.68
CA ALA A 9 23.34 -18.39 -12.93
C ALA A 9 23.72 -19.80 -12.43
N LYS A 10 24.95 -20.25 -12.70
CA LYS A 10 25.46 -21.56 -12.25
C LYS A 10 25.57 -21.64 -10.72
N GLU A 11 26.09 -20.59 -10.09
CA GLU A 11 26.21 -20.50 -8.62
C GLU A 11 24.84 -20.58 -7.94
N ILE A 12 23.87 -19.79 -8.43
CA ILE A 12 22.50 -19.80 -7.94
C ILE A 12 21.85 -21.19 -8.08
N ALA A 13 22.16 -21.90 -9.16
CA ALA A 13 21.65 -23.24 -9.38
C ALA A 13 22.25 -24.24 -8.38
N CYS A 14 23.58 -24.22 -8.23
CA CYS A 14 24.29 -25.07 -7.29
C CYS A 14 23.78 -24.87 -5.85
N ASN A 15 23.64 -23.60 -5.42
CA ASN A 15 23.12 -23.25 -4.09
C ASN A 15 21.68 -23.73 -3.83
N ARG A 16 20.91 -24.03 -4.89
CA ARG A 16 19.55 -24.57 -4.80
C ARG A 16 19.47 -26.06 -5.12
N GLY A 17 20.61 -26.75 -5.17
CA GLY A 17 20.72 -28.18 -5.49
C GLY A 17 20.29 -28.49 -6.93
N GLY A 18 20.51 -27.57 -7.86
CA GLY A 18 20.20 -27.77 -9.28
C GLY A 18 21.33 -27.30 -10.19
N GLU A 19 21.06 -27.32 -11.49
CA GLU A 19 22.04 -27.01 -12.53
C GLU A 19 21.48 -26.01 -13.53
N CYS A 20 22.36 -25.16 -14.05
CA CYS A 20 22.06 -24.28 -15.17
C CYS A 20 22.64 -24.92 -16.44
N LEU A 21 21.76 -25.32 -17.37
CA LEU A 21 22.13 -26.03 -18.61
C LEU A 21 22.45 -25.08 -19.76
N SER A 22 22.10 -23.80 -19.64
CA SER A 22 22.41 -22.80 -20.67
C SER A 22 23.91 -22.54 -20.76
N LYS A 23 24.44 -22.54 -22.00
CA LYS A 23 25.87 -22.28 -22.28
C LYS A 23 26.19 -20.79 -22.51
N LYS A 24 25.18 -19.97 -22.82
CA LYS A 24 25.35 -18.54 -23.10
C LYS A 24 24.38 -17.72 -22.27
N TYR A 25 24.85 -16.57 -21.79
CA TYR A 25 24.04 -15.54 -21.15
C TYR A 25 23.89 -14.37 -22.13
N ILE A 26 22.65 -14.07 -22.51
CA ILE A 26 22.35 -12.97 -23.46
C ILE A 26 22.03 -11.70 -22.67
N ASN A 27 21.00 -11.75 -21.82
CA ASN A 27 20.60 -10.66 -20.95
C ASN A 27 19.76 -11.17 -19.76
N SER A 28 19.34 -10.28 -18.88
CA SER A 28 18.66 -10.63 -17.62
C SER A 28 17.25 -11.19 -17.81
N GLY A 29 16.60 -10.85 -18.92
CA GLY A 29 15.25 -11.30 -19.29
C GLY A 29 15.23 -12.52 -20.21
N ALA A 30 16.35 -12.86 -20.83
CA ALA A 30 16.45 -13.98 -21.76
C ALA A 30 16.19 -15.31 -21.03
N PRO A 31 15.43 -16.24 -21.65
CA PRO A 31 15.16 -17.55 -21.07
C PRO A 31 16.46 -18.35 -20.96
N MET A 32 16.65 -18.99 -19.81
CA MET A 32 17.73 -19.95 -19.54
C MET A 32 17.11 -21.28 -19.14
N LEU A 33 17.82 -22.37 -19.43
CA LEU A 33 17.42 -23.73 -19.09
C LEU A 33 18.01 -24.12 -17.73
N TRP A 34 17.15 -24.61 -16.86
CA TRP A 34 17.48 -24.99 -15.50
C TRP A 34 17.02 -26.43 -15.23
N LYS A 35 17.75 -27.10 -14.35
CA LYS A 35 17.47 -28.44 -13.84
C LYS A 35 17.48 -28.38 -12.31
N CYS A 36 16.52 -29.01 -11.64
CA CYS A 36 16.50 -29.06 -10.17
C CYS A 36 16.98 -30.42 -9.66
N ALA A 37 17.12 -30.56 -8.33
CA ALA A 37 17.52 -31.81 -7.67
C ALA A 37 16.62 -33.02 -8.01
N LYS A 38 15.35 -32.78 -8.38
CA LYS A 38 14.39 -33.82 -8.79
C LYS A 38 14.36 -34.01 -10.31
N ASP A 39 15.42 -33.60 -11.01
CA ASP A 39 15.57 -33.66 -12.47
C ASP A 39 14.52 -32.91 -13.32
N HIS A 40 13.63 -32.11 -12.71
CA HIS A 40 12.71 -31.29 -13.49
C HIS A 40 13.45 -30.21 -14.29
N LEU A 41 13.15 -30.16 -15.59
CA LEU A 41 13.66 -29.17 -16.53
C LEU A 41 12.65 -28.05 -16.72
N TRP A 42 13.11 -26.80 -16.70
CA TRP A 42 12.27 -25.66 -17.04
C TRP A 42 13.06 -24.50 -17.64
N SER A 43 12.35 -23.62 -18.34
CA SER A 43 12.87 -22.39 -18.90
C SER A 43 12.47 -21.20 -18.03
N ALA A 44 13.45 -20.42 -17.58
CA ALA A 44 13.21 -19.18 -16.82
C ALA A 44 14.38 -18.21 -17.01
N SER A 45 14.12 -16.92 -16.90
CA SER A 45 15.18 -15.92 -16.96
C SER A 45 15.95 -15.78 -15.64
N LEU A 46 17.21 -15.37 -15.72
CA LEU A 46 18.05 -15.14 -14.53
C LEU A 46 17.43 -14.10 -13.58
N ASN A 47 16.72 -13.10 -14.10
CA ASN A 47 16.00 -12.13 -13.29
C ASN A 47 14.87 -12.77 -12.45
N CYS A 48 14.13 -13.72 -13.02
CA CYS A 48 13.08 -14.42 -12.29
C CYS A 48 13.65 -15.27 -11.15
N VAL A 49 14.78 -15.92 -11.40
CA VAL A 49 15.44 -16.75 -10.40
C VAL A 49 16.10 -15.92 -9.30
N LYS A 50 16.89 -14.91 -9.67
CA LYS A 50 17.66 -14.10 -8.73
C LYS A 50 16.79 -13.10 -7.97
N ASN A 51 16.06 -12.25 -8.70
CA ASN A 51 15.36 -11.10 -8.11
C ASN A 51 13.94 -11.46 -7.64
N ARG A 52 13.20 -12.26 -8.43
CA ARG A 52 11.87 -12.74 -8.03
C ARG A 52 11.90 -13.98 -7.13
N LYS A 53 13.10 -14.53 -6.87
CA LYS A 53 13.34 -15.70 -6.00
C LYS A 53 12.50 -16.93 -6.39
N THR A 54 12.18 -17.08 -7.68
CA THR A 54 11.45 -18.24 -8.22
C THR A 54 12.41 -19.37 -8.59
N TRP A 55 11.93 -20.61 -8.60
CA TRP A 55 12.74 -21.80 -8.92
C TRP A 55 11.91 -22.77 -9.78
N CYS A 56 12.08 -24.08 -9.58
CA CYS A 56 11.35 -25.12 -10.30
C CYS A 56 9.82 -25.03 -10.09
N PRO A 57 9.01 -24.83 -11.16
CA PRO A 57 7.55 -24.80 -11.07
C PRO A 57 6.94 -26.12 -10.60
N SER A 58 7.44 -27.26 -11.06
CA SER A 58 6.93 -28.59 -10.69
C SER A 58 7.12 -28.85 -9.20
N CYS A 59 8.33 -28.64 -8.67
CA CYS A 59 8.58 -28.73 -7.24
C CYS A 59 7.75 -27.72 -6.45
N ALA A 60 7.51 -26.52 -6.98
CA ALA A 60 6.65 -25.54 -6.32
C ALA A 60 5.19 -25.98 -6.23
N VAL A 61 4.67 -26.70 -7.23
CA VAL A 61 3.32 -27.28 -7.23
C VAL A 61 3.24 -28.48 -6.28
N GLU A 62 4.21 -29.39 -6.32
CA GLU A 62 4.28 -30.52 -5.41
C GLU A 62 4.33 -30.07 -3.95
N ASN A 63 5.25 -29.18 -3.61
CA ASN A 63 5.39 -28.63 -2.25
C ASN A 63 4.17 -27.81 -1.82
N GLN A 64 3.31 -27.36 -2.75
CA GLN A 64 2.03 -26.74 -2.41
C GLN A 64 0.96 -27.78 -2.07
N ARG A 65 0.98 -28.95 -2.73
CA ARG A 65 0.04 -30.05 -2.48
C ARG A 65 0.36 -30.79 -1.19
N THR A 66 1.63 -30.91 -0.82
CA THR A 66 2.10 -31.69 0.34
C THR A 66 2.34 -30.86 1.60
N ARG A 67 1.84 -29.62 1.66
CA ARG A 67 2.03 -28.78 2.85
C ARG A 67 1.46 -29.46 4.08
N THR A 68 2.22 -29.42 5.16
CA THR A 68 1.84 -30.01 6.44
C THR A 68 1.46 -28.93 7.44
N ILE A 69 0.82 -29.35 8.53
CA ILE A 69 0.59 -28.44 9.65
C ILE A 69 1.90 -27.97 10.30
N GLY A 70 2.96 -28.77 10.23
CA GLY A 70 4.30 -28.40 10.67
C GLY A 70 4.85 -27.20 9.90
N ASP A 71 4.58 -27.12 8.60
CA ASP A 71 4.96 -25.95 7.78
C ASP A 71 4.20 -24.69 8.21
N MET A 72 2.92 -24.84 8.58
CA MET A 72 2.12 -23.72 9.07
C MET A 72 2.64 -23.22 10.42
N ARG A 73 3.03 -24.13 11.33
CA ARG A 73 3.64 -23.80 12.63
C ARG A 73 4.97 -23.05 12.45
N LYS A 74 5.88 -23.54 11.61
CA LYS A 74 7.14 -22.86 11.27
C LYS A 74 6.91 -21.47 10.66
N PHE A 75 5.85 -21.31 9.85
CA PHE A 75 5.53 -20.02 9.25
C PHE A 75 5.08 -18.98 10.30
N VAL A 76 4.23 -19.38 11.25
CA VAL A 76 3.72 -18.46 12.28
C VAL A 76 4.74 -18.17 13.36
N GLU A 77 5.62 -19.11 13.66
CA GLU A 77 6.75 -18.92 14.57
C GLU A 77 7.64 -17.74 14.12
N LYS A 78 7.95 -17.66 12.82
CA LYS A 78 8.67 -16.51 12.23
C LYS A 78 7.94 -15.17 12.37
N LYS A 79 6.62 -15.19 12.53
CA LYS A 79 5.78 -14.00 12.77
C LYS A 79 5.48 -13.76 14.25
N GLY A 80 6.02 -14.57 15.15
CA GLY A 80 5.72 -14.53 16.58
C GLY A 80 4.27 -14.88 16.90
N GLY A 81 3.65 -15.77 16.12
CA GLY A 81 2.30 -16.27 16.37
C GLY A 81 2.27 -17.79 16.55
N LEU A 82 1.11 -18.31 16.93
CA LEU A 82 0.84 -19.73 17.12
C LEU A 82 -0.28 -20.18 16.18
N CYS A 83 -0.18 -21.42 15.71
CA CYS A 83 -1.23 -22.11 14.99
C CYS A 83 -1.86 -23.08 16.00
N LEU A 84 -3.14 -22.87 16.32
CA LEU A 84 -3.87 -23.67 17.33
C LEU A 84 -4.51 -24.92 16.71
N ALA A 85 -4.49 -25.04 15.38
CA ALA A 85 -5.01 -26.23 14.72
C ALA A 85 -4.12 -27.46 14.96
N THR A 86 -4.77 -28.62 15.03
CA THR A 86 -4.15 -29.95 15.08
C THR A 86 -4.06 -30.59 13.69
N GLU A 87 -5.00 -30.25 12.81
CA GLU A 87 -5.09 -30.80 11.45
C GLU A 87 -5.04 -29.70 10.38
N TYR A 88 -4.46 -30.04 9.24
CA TYR A 88 -4.43 -29.21 8.04
C TYR A 88 -4.85 -30.07 6.85
N ILE A 89 -6.05 -29.80 6.32
CA ILE A 89 -6.62 -30.54 5.21
C ILE A 89 -6.25 -29.84 3.90
N ASN A 90 -6.61 -28.55 3.75
CA ASN A 90 -6.27 -27.79 2.56
C ASN A 90 -6.04 -26.29 2.82
N ARG A 91 -5.58 -25.57 1.78
CA ARG A 91 -5.19 -24.16 1.90
C ARG A 91 -6.33 -23.15 2.07
N ARG A 92 -7.55 -23.57 1.73
CA ARG A 92 -8.77 -22.75 1.81
C ARG A 92 -9.42 -22.92 3.19
N ASP A 93 -9.14 -24.01 3.88
CA ASP A 93 -9.73 -24.29 5.18
C ASP A 93 -9.27 -23.26 6.21
N PRO A 94 -10.22 -22.68 6.96
CA PRO A 94 -9.90 -21.78 8.06
C PRO A 94 -9.21 -22.55 9.18
N LEU A 95 -8.00 -22.11 9.56
CA LEU A 95 -7.35 -22.54 10.79
C LEU A 95 -7.50 -21.47 11.86
N GLU A 96 -7.35 -21.89 13.12
CA GLU A 96 -7.26 -20.98 14.26
C GLU A 96 -5.82 -20.52 14.50
N TRP A 97 -5.65 -19.22 14.58
CA TRP A 97 -4.36 -18.56 14.74
C TRP A 97 -4.37 -17.67 15.97
N GLN A 98 -3.20 -17.52 16.58
CA GLN A 98 -2.96 -16.61 17.70
C GLN A 98 -1.73 -15.75 17.41
N CYS A 99 -1.78 -14.45 17.68
CA CYS A 99 -0.62 -13.57 17.57
C CYS A 99 0.15 -13.48 18.88
N LYS A 100 1.34 -12.86 18.86
CA LYS A 100 2.14 -12.54 20.05
C LYS A 100 1.33 -11.89 21.18
N GLU A 101 0.43 -10.96 20.83
CA GLU A 101 -0.45 -10.24 21.77
C GLU A 101 -1.64 -11.09 22.28
N GLY A 102 -1.69 -12.39 21.98
CA GLY A 102 -2.74 -13.29 22.44
C GLY A 102 -4.07 -13.25 21.68
N HIS A 103 -4.24 -12.36 20.69
CA HIS A 103 -5.48 -12.32 19.90
C HIS A 103 -5.64 -13.59 19.08
N LYS A 104 -6.82 -14.22 19.18
CA LYS A 104 -7.21 -15.40 18.40
C LYS A 104 -8.11 -15.02 17.23
N TRP A 105 -7.94 -15.65 16.07
CA TRP A 105 -8.82 -15.48 14.91
C TRP A 105 -8.81 -16.68 13.98
N LYS A 106 -9.90 -16.85 13.21
CA LYS A 106 -10.00 -17.83 12.12
C LYS A 106 -9.63 -17.18 10.79
N ALA A 107 -8.74 -17.82 10.03
CA ALA A 107 -8.39 -17.40 8.68
C ALA A 107 -7.89 -18.59 7.85
N SER A 108 -8.11 -18.54 6.54
CA SER A 108 -7.55 -19.55 5.62
C SER A 108 -6.02 -19.45 5.58
N THR A 109 -5.32 -20.58 5.40
CA THR A 109 -3.85 -20.53 5.25
C THR A 109 -3.45 -19.72 4.02
N LYS A 110 -4.23 -19.78 2.93
CA LYS A 110 -4.05 -18.95 1.73
C LYS A 110 -3.93 -17.47 2.08
N ASP A 111 -4.81 -16.95 2.94
CA ASP A 111 -4.81 -15.52 3.29
C ASP A 111 -3.65 -15.15 4.22
N ILE A 112 -3.30 -16.04 5.15
CA ILE A 112 -2.16 -15.88 6.06
C ILE A 112 -0.84 -15.85 5.29
N LEU A 113 -0.67 -16.76 4.33
CA LEU A 113 0.50 -16.85 3.45
C LEU A 113 0.62 -15.64 2.52
N LYS A 114 -0.52 -15.08 2.06
CA LYS A 114 -0.56 -13.82 1.30
C LYS A 114 -0.14 -12.60 2.13
N GLY A 115 -0.03 -12.72 3.45
CA GLY A 115 0.39 -11.64 4.34
C GLY A 115 -0.73 -11.07 5.23
N THR A 116 -1.94 -11.62 5.15
CA THR A 116 -2.98 -11.28 6.13
C THR A 116 -2.54 -11.73 7.52
N TRP A 117 -2.81 -10.92 8.54
CA TRP A 117 -2.47 -11.24 9.91
C TRP A 117 -3.53 -10.70 10.88
N CYS A 118 -3.25 -10.74 12.18
CA CYS A 118 -4.14 -10.28 13.23
C CYS A 118 -4.70 -8.88 12.94
N ARG A 119 -6.01 -8.78 12.75
CA ARG A 119 -6.71 -7.50 12.50
C ARG A 119 -6.58 -6.54 13.68
N ARG A 120 -6.57 -7.05 14.92
CA ARG A 120 -6.42 -6.22 16.12
C ARG A 120 -5.02 -5.61 16.21
N CYS A 121 -3.97 -6.39 15.97
CA CYS A 121 -2.61 -5.87 15.88
C CYS A 121 -2.43 -4.91 14.70
N ARG A 122 -3.00 -5.23 13.52
CA ARG A 122 -2.96 -4.34 12.35
C ARG A 122 -3.66 -3.00 12.58
N LYS A 123 -4.72 -2.96 13.39
CA LYS A 123 -5.38 -1.70 13.77
C LYS A 123 -4.60 -0.90 14.82
N ARG A 124 -3.75 -1.55 15.63
CA ARG A 124 -2.83 -0.87 16.58
C ARG A 124 -1.60 -0.31 15.88
N VAL A 125 -1.08 -1.01 14.88
CA VAL A 125 -0.04 -0.50 13.97
C VAL A 125 -0.74 0.25 12.84
N ILE A 126 -1.25 1.45 13.11
CA ILE A 126 -1.33 2.44 12.03
C ILE A 126 0.10 2.95 11.90
N PRO A 127 0.88 2.58 10.86
CA PRO A 127 2.07 3.32 10.57
C PRO A 127 1.59 4.74 10.27
N ILE A 128 2.07 5.70 11.05
CA ILE A 128 1.90 7.14 10.85
C ILE A 128 2.18 7.53 9.38
N GLN A 129 2.92 6.69 8.65
CA GLN A 129 3.31 6.82 7.25
C GLN A 129 2.23 6.52 6.19
N LYS A 130 0.96 6.34 6.57
CA LYS A 130 -0.14 6.56 5.62
C LYS A 130 -1.11 7.57 6.22
N HIS A 131 -0.73 8.84 6.13
CA HIS A 131 -1.68 9.95 6.07
C HIS A 131 -2.69 9.67 4.95
N ARG A 132 -3.71 8.86 5.24
CA ARG A 132 -5.02 9.07 4.64
C ARG A 132 -5.36 10.51 4.97
N ARG A 133 -5.15 11.40 4.00
CA ARG A 133 -6.10 12.41 3.52
C ARG A 133 -7.04 12.95 4.61
N ARG A 134 -6.52 13.28 5.79
CA ARG A 134 -7.28 14.04 6.77
C ARG A 134 -7.12 15.47 6.34
N PHE A 135 -8.20 15.96 5.80
CA PHE A 135 -8.49 17.36 5.64
C PHE A 135 -9.40 17.69 6.83
N ASN A 136 -9.03 18.72 7.57
CA ASN A 136 -9.83 19.30 8.64
C ASN A 136 -9.55 20.80 8.64
N ILE A 137 -10.32 21.55 9.44
CA ILE A 137 -10.20 22.99 9.49
C ILE A 137 -8.82 23.45 10.03
N ASP A 138 -8.25 22.72 10.99
CA ASP A 138 -6.93 23.04 11.56
C ASP A 138 -5.82 23.02 10.51
N ILE A 139 -5.84 22.04 9.61
CA ILE A 139 -4.91 21.94 8.49
C ILE A 139 -5.11 23.10 7.52
N ALA A 140 -6.35 23.54 7.29
CA ALA A 140 -6.61 24.70 6.45
C ALA A 140 -6.01 25.98 7.06
N ASN A 141 -6.21 26.18 8.36
CA ASN A 141 -5.67 27.32 9.11
C ASN A 141 -4.14 27.32 9.12
N SER A 142 -3.51 26.18 9.38
CA SER A 142 -2.05 26.04 9.39
C SER A 142 -1.44 26.34 8.02
N ILE A 143 -1.97 25.79 6.93
CA ILE A 143 -1.48 26.09 5.58
C ILE A 143 -1.67 27.57 5.21
N ALA A 144 -2.74 28.19 5.72
CA ALA A 144 -2.93 29.62 5.52
C ALA A 144 -1.87 30.44 6.24
N GLN A 145 -1.58 30.13 7.50
CA GLN A 145 -0.56 30.81 8.30
C GLN A 145 0.85 30.64 7.69
N GLU A 146 1.20 29.44 7.24
CA GLU A 146 2.49 29.17 6.56
C GLU A 146 2.70 30.00 5.28
N ARG A 147 1.62 30.51 4.69
CA ARG A 147 1.64 31.30 3.44
C ARG A 147 1.23 32.75 3.66
N ASP A 148 1.38 33.23 4.90
CA ASP A 148 1.03 34.58 5.34
C ASP A 148 -0.41 34.98 5.00
N GLY A 149 -1.31 34.00 4.98
CA GLY A 149 -2.73 34.17 4.67
C GLY A 149 -3.63 33.70 5.81
N LYS A 150 -4.94 33.76 5.56
CA LYS A 150 -5.99 33.33 6.49
C LYS A 150 -7.01 32.45 5.79
N CYS A 151 -7.43 31.37 6.44
CA CYS A 151 -8.63 30.66 6.04
C CYS A 151 -9.82 31.37 6.70
N ILE A 152 -10.81 31.76 5.89
CA ILE A 152 -12.01 32.49 6.36
C ILE A 152 -13.12 31.51 6.74
N SER A 153 -13.17 30.33 6.09
CA SER A 153 -14.13 29.29 6.44
C SER A 153 -13.95 28.83 7.88
N THR A 154 -15.04 28.71 8.63
CA THR A 154 -15.05 28.25 10.02
C THR A 154 -15.12 26.73 10.14
N GLU A 155 -15.58 26.06 9.08
CA GLU A 155 -15.80 24.62 9.07
C GLU A 155 -15.25 23.98 7.79
N TYR A 156 -14.86 22.70 7.93
CA TYR A 156 -14.47 21.85 6.81
C TYR A 156 -15.52 20.75 6.63
N VAL A 157 -16.17 20.74 5.46
CA VAL A 157 -17.21 19.74 5.14
C VAL A 157 -16.62 18.51 4.46
N ASN A 158 -15.97 18.68 3.30
CA ASN A 158 -15.37 17.58 2.52
C ASN A 158 -14.35 18.11 1.48
N THR A 159 -13.77 17.22 0.68
CA THR A 159 -12.70 17.55 -0.28
C THR A 159 -13.13 18.39 -1.47
N ASP A 160 -14.42 18.34 -1.79
CA ASP A 160 -15.00 18.95 -2.97
C ASP A 160 -15.67 20.29 -2.64
N THR A 161 -15.93 20.54 -1.34
CA THR A 161 -16.48 21.80 -0.84
C THR A 161 -15.41 22.89 -0.88
N PRO A 162 -15.62 23.98 -1.63
CA PRO A 162 -14.71 25.11 -1.63
C PRO A 162 -14.66 25.80 -0.27
N MET A 163 -13.47 26.23 0.13
CA MET A 163 -13.24 27.05 1.32
C MET A 163 -12.83 28.46 0.89
N LEU A 164 -13.08 29.45 1.75
CA LEU A 164 -12.70 30.84 1.53
C LEU A 164 -11.33 31.12 2.13
N TRP A 165 -10.48 31.80 1.36
CA TRP A 165 -9.08 32.09 1.70
C TRP A 165 -8.76 33.55 1.45
N ARG A 166 -7.82 34.09 2.23
CA ARG A 166 -7.24 35.43 2.07
C ARG A 166 -5.72 35.32 2.06
N CYS A 167 -5.02 35.95 1.12
CA CYS A 167 -3.54 36.00 1.12
C CYS A 167 -3.02 37.24 1.85
N ALA A 168 -1.70 37.33 2.05
CA ALA A 168 -1.01 38.48 2.62
C ALA A 168 -1.35 39.82 1.95
N LYS A 169 -1.55 39.81 0.61
CA LYS A 169 -1.92 41.00 -0.17
C LYS A 169 -3.41 41.38 -0.07
N GLY A 170 -4.20 40.63 0.72
CA GLY A 170 -5.62 40.90 0.94
C GLY A 170 -6.57 40.30 -0.11
N HIS A 171 -6.08 39.58 -1.12
CA HIS A 171 -6.95 38.95 -2.11
C HIS A 171 -7.75 37.81 -1.50
N GLU A 172 -9.05 37.78 -1.78
CA GLU A 172 -9.96 36.72 -1.34
C GLU A 172 -10.36 35.82 -2.50
N TRP A 173 -10.34 34.50 -2.29
CA TRP A 173 -10.80 33.55 -3.30
C TRP A 173 -11.39 32.28 -2.68
N SER A 174 -12.19 31.58 -3.47
CA SER A 174 -12.80 30.31 -3.10
C SER A 174 -12.09 29.16 -3.82
N THR A 175 -11.60 28.17 -3.07
CA THR A 175 -11.00 26.95 -3.64
C THR A 175 -10.98 25.82 -2.61
N THR A 176 -10.86 24.59 -3.07
CA THR A 176 -10.84 23.43 -2.17
C THR A 176 -9.49 23.27 -1.48
N LEU A 177 -9.50 22.77 -0.24
CA LEU A 177 -8.29 22.46 0.52
C LEU A 177 -7.39 21.45 -0.21
N TYR A 178 -7.97 20.56 -1.01
CA TYR A 178 -7.22 19.63 -1.87
C TYR A 178 -6.32 20.37 -2.86
N ARG A 179 -6.86 21.38 -3.57
CA ARG A 179 -6.09 22.16 -4.56
C ARG A 179 -4.93 22.92 -3.90
N ILE A 180 -5.13 23.40 -2.69
CA ILE A 180 -4.11 24.14 -1.94
C ILE A 180 -3.02 23.23 -1.37
N LYS A 181 -3.41 22.10 -0.76
CA LYS A 181 -2.50 21.19 -0.07
C LYS A 181 -1.75 20.26 -1.03
N ASN A 182 -2.46 19.68 -2.00
CA ASN A 182 -1.91 18.61 -2.84
C ASN A 182 -1.45 19.12 -4.21
N MET A 183 -2.06 20.18 -4.76
CA MET A 183 -1.64 20.75 -6.04
C MET A 183 -0.75 22.00 -5.89
N GLY A 184 -0.46 22.42 -4.65
CA GLY A 184 0.39 23.58 -4.37
C GLY A 184 -0.14 24.92 -4.87
N ARG A 185 -1.44 25.01 -5.23
CA ARG A 185 -2.04 26.25 -5.71
C ARG A 185 -2.33 27.19 -4.54
N TRP A 186 -2.21 28.49 -4.74
CA TRP A 186 -2.49 29.49 -3.70
C TRP A 186 -3.43 30.57 -4.22
N CYS A 187 -2.97 31.82 -4.22
CA CYS A 187 -3.73 32.98 -4.66
C CYS A 187 -3.63 33.16 -6.19
N PRO A 188 -4.75 33.05 -6.93
CA PRO A 188 -4.76 33.18 -8.39
C PRO A 188 -4.26 34.56 -8.85
N GLN A 189 -4.64 35.61 -8.13
CA GLN A 189 -4.24 37.00 -8.41
C GLN A 189 -2.74 37.21 -8.17
N CYS A 190 -2.16 36.64 -7.10
CA CYS A 190 -0.71 36.71 -6.87
C CYS A 190 0.08 35.89 -7.90
N SER A 191 -0.48 34.81 -8.43
CA SER A 191 0.16 33.96 -9.45
C SER A 191 0.01 34.49 -10.88
N GLY A 192 -0.65 35.63 -11.10
CA GLY A 192 -0.89 36.19 -12.43
C GLY A 192 -1.91 35.41 -13.28
N ILE A 193 -2.69 34.52 -12.65
CA ILE A 193 -3.73 33.70 -13.29
C ILE A 193 -5.07 34.35 -12.97
N SER A 194 -5.34 35.53 -13.52
CA SER A 194 -6.64 36.19 -13.36
C SER A 194 -7.61 35.71 -14.44
N PRO A 195 -8.84 35.35 -14.04
CA PRO A 195 -10.01 36.02 -14.59
C PRO A 195 -10.54 37.03 -13.58
N CYS A 196 -10.75 38.25 -14.07
CA CYS A 196 -11.47 39.29 -13.36
C CYS A 196 -12.92 38.84 -13.14
N GLY A 197 -13.46 39.04 -11.93
CA GLY A 197 -14.90 38.91 -11.65
C GLY A 197 -15.30 37.66 -10.87
N LEU A 198 -15.54 37.84 -9.57
CA LEU A 198 -16.82 37.55 -8.91
C LEU A 198 -16.72 37.90 -7.43
N MET A 199 -16.97 39.17 -7.11
CA MET A 199 -17.54 39.56 -5.82
C MET A 199 -18.96 38.96 -5.74
N GLU A 200 -19.12 37.64 -5.62
CA GLU A 200 -20.45 37.05 -5.42
C GLU A 200 -20.45 35.66 -4.76
N ALA A 201 -19.46 35.36 -3.92
CA ALA A 201 -19.51 34.21 -3.00
C ALA A 201 -20.07 34.57 -1.61
N LYS A 202 -20.52 35.82 -1.39
CA LYS A 202 -21.08 36.29 -0.11
C LYS A 202 -22.50 35.79 0.20
N LYS A 203 -23.16 35.02 -0.69
CA LYS A 203 -24.56 34.56 -0.48
C LYS A 203 -24.76 33.04 -0.32
N ILE A 204 -23.75 32.20 -0.53
CA ILE A 204 -23.95 30.72 -0.55
C ILE A 204 -23.43 30.02 0.72
N ALA A 205 -22.52 30.63 1.48
CA ALA A 205 -22.05 30.03 2.75
C ALA A 205 -23.02 30.24 3.92
N HIS A 206 -23.84 31.30 3.91
CA HIS A 206 -24.77 31.63 5.00
C HIS A 206 -26.20 31.07 4.81
N SER A 207 -26.57 30.58 3.62
CA SER A 207 -27.97 30.22 3.31
C SER A 207 -28.28 28.71 3.41
N ARG A 208 -27.36 27.88 3.89
CA ARG A 208 -27.60 26.43 4.06
C ARG A 208 -27.52 25.91 5.50
N GLY A 209 -27.51 26.82 6.48
CA GLY A 209 -27.49 26.49 7.91
C GLY A 209 -28.76 26.83 8.70
N ALA A 210 -29.83 27.30 8.06
CA ALA A 210 -31.06 27.71 8.76
C ALA A 210 -32.31 27.28 7.99
N PHE A 211 -32.56 25.97 7.93
CA PHE A 211 -33.89 25.39 7.65
C PHE A 211 -33.94 23.98 8.23
N ALA A 212 -33.86 23.92 9.56
CA ALA A 212 -34.41 22.82 10.35
C ALA A 212 -35.06 23.48 11.57
N ASP A 213 -36.27 23.04 11.88
CA ASP A 213 -37.16 23.52 12.95
C ASP A 213 -37.97 24.78 12.65
N GLN A 214 -39.01 24.62 11.82
CA GLN A 214 -40.38 25.05 12.15
C GLN A 214 -41.40 24.59 11.09
N ILE A 215 -41.86 23.34 11.21
CA ILE A 215 -43.18 22.81 10.78
C ILE A 215 -43.33 21.55 11.67
N SER A 216 -44.29 21.34 12.57
CA SER A 216 -45.66 21.83 12.78
C SER A 216 -46.03 21.58 14.25
#